data_AF-A0A7W1WL17-F1
#
_entry.id   AF-A0A7W1WL17-F1
#
_cell.length_a   1.000
_cell.length_b   1.000
_cell.length_c   1.000
_cell.angle_alpha   90.00
_cell.angle_beta   90.00
_cell.angle_gamma   90.00
#
_symmetry.space_group_name_H-M   'P 1'
#
loop_
_entity.id
_entity.type
_entity.pdbx_description
1 polymer ?
#
loop_
_entity_poly.entity_id
_entity_poly.type
_entity_poly.pdbx_seq_one_letter_code
_entity_poly.pdbx_strand_id
1 'polypeptide(L)'
;MRFIRLLFVLTLAVILLAIALANRGAVTLKAFPASLDQYFGGSWQITLPLFLVIFVAIVFGIIVGFIWEWLREAHIRSEAARRTAEVARLEREVGALRDQHKAPRDEVLAILDNPRPVASGTTLPAPR
;
A
#
# COMPACT_ATOMS: atom_id res chain seq x y z
N MET A 1 12.88 21.58 -3.81
CA MET A 1 12.29 20.70 -2.77
C MET A 1 13.28 20.29 -1.68
N ARG A 2 14.46 19.74 -1.99
CA ARG A 2 15.46 19.33 -0.96
C ARG A 2 15.99 20.49 -0.12
N PHE A 3 16.19 21.66 -0.73
CA PHE A 3 16.74 22.83 -0.04
C PHE A 3 15.81 23.40 1.04
N ILE A 4 14.50 23.51 0.75
CA ILE A 4 13.49 23.98 1.71
C ILE A 4 13.36 22.99 2.87
N ARG A 5 13.34 21.69 2.58
CA ARG A 5 13.35 20.64 3.60
C ARG A 5 14.60 20.71 4.47
N LEU A 6 15.78 20.92 3.87
CA LEU A 6 17.04 21.05 4.59
C LEU A 6 17.05 22.29 5.48
N LEU A 7 16.60 23.44 4.97
CA LEU A 7 16.47 24.68 5.75
C LEU A 7 15.55 24.50 6.95
N PHE A 8 14.42 23.83 6.76
CA PHE A 8 13.49 23.52 7.84
C PHE A 8 14.13 22.61 8.90
N VAL A 9 14.77 21.52 8.49
CA VAL A 9 15.45 20.59 9.41
C VAL A 9 16.61 21.27 10.14
N LEU A 10 17.39 22.11 9.45
CA LEU A 10 18.51 22.83 10.05
C LEU A 10 18.02 23.85 11.08
N THR A 11 16.97 24.60 10.76
CA THR A 11 16.36 25.56 11.70
C THR A 11 15.82 24.84 12.93
N LEU A 12 15.10 23.73 12.72
CA LEU A 12 14.60 22.89 13.80
C LEU A 12 15.76 22.34 14.67
N ALA A 13 16.83 21.87 14.05
CA ALA A 13 18.00 21.37 14.76
C ALA A 13 18.67 22.45 15.62
N VAL A 14 18.79 23.68 15.12
CA VAL A 14 19.35 24.82 15.87
C VAL A 14 18.47 25.15 17.08
N ILE A 15 17.15 25.19 16.93
CA ILE A 15 16.22 25.43 18.03
C ILE A 15 16.34 24.34 19.09
N LEU A 16 16.35 23.08 18.66
CA LEU A 16 16.51 21.94 19.57
C LEU A 16 17.85 21.98 20.31
N LEU A 17 18.91 22.35 19.62
CA LEU A 17 20.24 22.52 20.21
C LEU A 17 20.26 23.66 21.24
N ALA A 18 19.63 24.80 20.94
CA ALA A 18 19.52 25.92 21.86
C ALA A 18 18.76 25.53 23.14
N ILE A 19 17.63 24.82 23.00
CA ILE A 19 16.88 24.27 24.14
C ILE A 19 17.75 23.29 24.92
N ALA A 20 18.54 22.46 24.24
CA ALA A 20 19.40 21.48 24.89
C ALA A 20 20.51 22.12 25.74
N LEU A 21 21.20 23.11 25.19
CA LEU A 21 22.23 23.86 25.91
C LEU A 21 21.65 24.68 27.07
N ALA A 22 20.49 25.30 26.87
CA ALA A 22 19.80 26.06 27.92
C ALA A 22 19.35 25.15 29.08
N ASN A 23 18.93 23.92 28.77
CA ASN A 23 18.39 22.97 29.74
C ASN A 23 19.36 21.80 29.98
N ARG A 24 20.61 22.14 30.32
CA ARG A 24 21.64 21.16 30.74
C ARG A 24 21.49 20.65 32.17
N GLY A 25 20.42 21.04 32.86
CA GLY A 25 20.15 20.64 34.24
C GLY A 25 20.06 19.12 34.38
N ALA A 26 20.69 18.58 35.41
CA ALA A 26 20.61 17.16 35.74
C ALA A 26 19.23 16.85 36.33
N VAL A 27 18.53 15.88 35.74
CA VAL A 27 17.22 15.42 36.18
C VAL A 27 17.32 13.93 36.51
N THR A 28 16.85 13.57 37.70
CA THR A 28 16.77 12.17 38.13
C THR A 28 15.45 11.58 37.63
N LEU A 29 15.55 10.63 36.71
CA LEU A 29 14.41 9.82 36.27
C LEU A 29 14.31 8.61 37.20
N LYS A 30 13.13 8.41 37.78
CA LYS A 30 12.79 7.19 38.53
C LYS A 30 11.90 6.32 37.67
N ALA A 31 12.28 5.06 37.47
CA ALA A 31 11.50 4.13 36.65
C ALA A 31 10.19 3.71 37.36
N PHE A 32 10.20 3.70 38.70
CA PHE A 32 9.07 3.24 39.51
C PHE A 32 8.77 4.24 40.64
N PRO A 33 7.50 4.30 41.10
CA PRO A 33 7.16 5.00 42.34
C PRO A 33 7.84 4.35 43.54
N ALA A 34 8.19 5.15 44.55
CA ALA A 34 8.97 4.71 45.72
C ALA A 34 8.38 3.49 46.46
N SER A 35 7.06 3.30 46.38
CA SER A 35 6.34 2.15 46.97
C SER A 35 6.70 0.81 46.31
N LEU A 36 7.20 0.83 45.07
CA LEU A 36 7.56 -0.36 44.30
C LEU A 36 9.05 -0.72 44.41
N ASP A 37 9.92 0.19 44.87
CA ASP A 37 11.36 -0.05 45.03
C ASP A 37 11.66 -1.25 45.94
N GLN A 38 10.78 -1.48 46.94
CA GLN A 38 10.82 -2.64 47.85
C GLN A 38 10.67 -3.99 47.11
N TYR A 39 9.88 -4.03 46.04
CA TYR A 39 9.56 -5.28 45.32
C TYR A 39 10.56 -5.57 44.19
N PHE A 40 11.17 -4.53 43.62
CA PHE A 40 12.11 -4.64 42.49
C PHE A 40 13.59 -4.60 42.90
N GLY A 41 13.89 -4.66 44.21
CA GLY A 41 15.25 -4.89 44.70
C GLY A 41 16.21 -3.70 44.55
N GLY A 42 15.72 -2.46 44.66
CA GLY A 42 16.55 -1.26 44.62
C GLY A 42 15.87 -0.07 43.97
N SER A 43 16.44 1.14 44.15
CA SER A 43 15.95 2.36 43.50
C SER A 43 16.46 2.43 42.06
N TRP A 44 15.61 2.04 41.12
CA TRP A 44 15.89 2.17 39.69
C TRP A 44 15.76 3.64 39.27
N GLN A 45 16.85 4.37 39.44
CA GLN A 45 16.94 5.79 39.09
C GLN A 45 18.20 6.10 38.29
N ILE A 46 18.06 6.96 37.28
CA ILE A 46 19.17 7.40 36.43
C ILE A 46 19.14 8.92 36.37
N THR A 47 20.27 9.55 36.63
CA THR A 47 20.41 11.00 36.53
C THR A 47 21.03 11.35 35.18
N LEU A 48 20.29 12.10 34.37
CA LEU A 48 20.66 12.47 33.01
C LEU A 48 20.36 13.95 32.81
N PRO A 49 21.07 14.65 31.91
CA PRO A 49 20.66 15.98 31.50
C PRO A 49 19.27 15.98 30.86
N LEU A 50 18.41 16.95 31.20
CA LEU A 50 17.03 17.05 30.70
C LEU A 50 16.96 17.03 29.17
N PHE A 51 17.90 17.67 28.49
CA PHE A 51 17.91 17.70 27.03
C PHE A 51 17.98 16.31 26.39
N LEU A 52 18.69 15.37 27.01
CA LEU A 52 18.85 14.01 26.51
C LEU A 52 17.51 13.29 26.53
N VAL A 53 16.75 13.49 27.62
CA VAL A 53 15.42 12.91 27.83
C VAL A 53 14.44 13.43 26.78
N ILE A 54 14.43 14.74 26.55
CA ILE A 54 13.57 15.37 25.54
C ILE A 54 13.92 14.86 24.13
N PHE A 55 15.20 14.78 23.79
CA PHE A 55 15.63 14.28 22.48
C PHE A 55 15.18 12.85 22.24
N VAL A 56 15.41 11.95 23.22
CA VAL A 56 14.98 10.55 23.13
C VAL A 56 13.47 10.46 23.02
N ALA A 57 12.73 11.25 23.79
CA ALA A 57 11.26 11.28 23.71
C ALA A 57 10.75 11.73 22.33
N ILE A 58 11.38 12.75 21.73
CA ILE A 58 11.03 13.21 20.37
C ILE A 58 11.32 12.12 19.35
N VAL A 59 12.52 11.53 19.37
CA VAL A 59 12.92 10.46 18.43
C VAL A 59 11.97 9.27 18.57
N PHE A 60 11.66 8.88 19.80
CA PHE A 60 10.72 7.81 20.08
C PHE A 60 9.32 8.15 19.56
N GLY A 61 8.84 9.38 19.78
CA GLY A 61 7.55 9.85 19.25
C GLY A 61 7.49 9.83 17.73
N ILE A 62 8.58 10.17 17.04
CA ILE A 62 8.67 10.08 15.58
C ILE A 62 8.60 8.62 15.12
N ILE A 63 9.34 7.71 15.78
CA ILE A 63 9.31 6.28 15.46
C ILE A 63 7.89 5.72 15.65
N VAL A 64 7.24 6.03 16.77
CA VAL A 64 5.86 5.62 17.03
C VAL A 64 4.90 6.22 16.01
N GLY A 65 5.04 7.49 15.67
CA GLY A 65 4.26 8.14 14.63
C GLY A 65 4.46 7.49 13.26
N PHE A 66 5.69 7.10 12.93
CA PHE A 66 6.01 6.39 11.69
C PHE A 66 5.41 4.98 11.66
N ILE A 67 5.48 4.23 12.77
CA ILE A 67 4.83 2.92 12.90
C ILE A 67 3.32 3.05 12.77
N TRP A 68 2.72 4.09 13.37
CA TRP A 68 1.29 4.37 13.28
C TRP A 68 0.85 4.71 11.86
N GLU A 69 1.59 5.58 11.17
CA GLU A 69 1.34 5.91 9.77
C GLU A 69 1.52 4.68 8.87
N TRP A 70 2.52 3.86 9.14
CA TRP A 70 2.75 2.61 8.40
C TRP A 70 1.63 1.59 8.61
N LEU A 71 1.12 1.42 9.84
CA LEU A 71 -0.04 0.57 10.13
C LEU A 71 -1.32 1.10 9.46
N ARG A 72 -1.49 2.43 9.42
CA ARG A 72 -2.60 3.08 8.72
C ARG A 72 -2.52 2.83 7.20
N GLU A 73 -1.37 3.01 6.59
CA GLU A 73 -1.14 2.79 5.15
C GLU A 73 -1.24 1.29 4.78
N ALA A 74 -0.83 0.39 5.69
CA ALA A 74 -0.89 -1.06 5.47
C ALA A 74 -2.33 -1.59 5.31
N HIS A 75 -3.32 -0.93 5.94
CA HIS A 75 -4.74 -1.30 5.78
C HIS A 75 -5.21 -1.12 4.33
N ILE A 76 -4.78 -0.06 3.64
CA ILE A 76 -5.22 0.27 2.27
C ILE A 76 -4.63 -0.71 1.23
N ARG A 77 -3.41 -1.21 1.47
CA ARG A 77 -2.81 -2.25 0.62
C ARG A 77 -3.55 -3.59 0.65
N SER A 78 -4.22 -3.91 1.76
CA SER A 78 -5.01 -5.14 1.86
C SER A 78 -6.26 -5.09 0.99
N GLU A 79 -6.87 -3.91 0.86
CA GLU A 79 -8.04 -3.71 0.00
C GLU A 79 -7.66 -3.68 -1.48
N ALA A 80 -6.55 -3.02 -1.83
CA ALA A 80 -6.07 -2.99 -3.22
C ALA A 80 -5.74 -4.40 -3.74
N ALA A 81 -5.13 -5.27 -2.92
CA ALA A 81 -4.85 -6.65 -3.32
C ALA A 81 -6.13 -7.47 -3.52
N ARG A 82 -7.14 -7.28 -2.67
CA ARG A 82 -8.46 -7.95 -2.83
C ARG A 82 -9.19 -7.49 -4.08
N ARG A 83 -9.21 -6.18 -4.35
CA ARG A 83 -9.87 -5.64 -5.55
C ARG A 83 -9.18 -6.07 -6.85
N THR A 84 -7.84 -6.13 -6.88
CA THR A 84 -7.11 -6.65 -8.06
C THR A 84 -7.41 -8.13 -8.31
N ALA A 85 -7.55 -8.94 -7.25
CA ALA A 85 -7.93 -10.34 -7.38
C ALA A 85 -9.37 -10.53 -7.90
N GLU A 86 -10.31 -9.68 -7.45
CA GLU A 86 -11.69 -9.68 -7.94
C GLU A 86 -11.78 -9.26 -9.41
N VAL A 87 -11.08 -8.19 -9.82
CA VAL A 87 -11.03 -7.75 -11.22
C VAL A 87 -10.45 -8.84 -12.12
N ALA A 88 -9.33 -9.46 -11.72
CA ALA A 88 -8.72 -10.54 -12.49
C ALA A 88 -9.59 -11.81 -12.59
N ARG A 89 -10.51 -12.02 -11.64
CA ARG A 89 -11.50 -13.10 -11.70
C ARG A 89 -12.65 -12.73 -12.65
N LEU A 90 -13.18 -11.52 -12.53
CA LEU A 90 -14.24 -10.99 -13.42
C LEU A 90 -13.79 -10.96 -14.89
N GLU A 91 -12.56 -10.56 -15.18
CA GLU A 91 -12.02 -10.59 -16.54
C GLU A 91 -11.92 -12.01 -17.12
N ARG A 92 -11.57 -13.00 -16.30
CA ARG A 92 -11.54 -14.41 -16.71
C ARG A 92 -12.94 -14.97 -16.98
N GLU A 93 -13.91 -14.62 -16.13
CA GLU A 93 -15.31 -15.03 -16.32
C GLU A 93 -15.88 -14.39 -17.61
N VAL A 94 -15.62 -13.10 -17.85
CA VAL A 94 -16.01 -12.41 -19.09
C VAL A 94 -15.31 -12.99 -20.32
N GLY A 95 -14.02 -13.33 -20.22
CA GLY A 95 -13.27 -13.99 -21.29
C GLY A 95 -13.87 -15.34 -21.65
N ALA A 96 -14.12 -16.19 -20.66
CA ALA A 96 -14.74 -17.50 -20.86
C ALA A 96 -16.16 -17.40 -21.47
N LEU A 97 -16.96 -16.41 -21.05
CA LEU A 97 -18.28 -16.15 -21.62
C LEU A 97 -18.23 -15.67 -23.08
N ARG A 98 -17.24 -14.83 -23.42
CA ARG A 98 -17.01 -14.35 -24.80
C ARG A 98 -16.52 -15.46 -25.72
N ASP A 99 -15.66 -16.35 -25.22
CA ASP A 99 -15.18 -17.50 -26.00
C ASP A 99 -16.29 -18.54 -26.21
N GLN A 100 -17.16 -18.77 -25.22
CA GLN A 100 -18.34 -19.63 -25.39
C GLN A 100 -19.36 -19.05 -26.39
N HIS A 101 -19.51 -17.73 -26.46
CA HIS A 101 -20.43 -17.08 -27.40
C HIS A 101 -19.92 -16.97 -28.85
N LYS A 102 -18.63 -17.22 -29.10
CA LYS A 102 -18.04 -17.21 -30.46
C LYS A 102 -18.36 -18.46 -31.29
N ALA A 103 -18.82 -19.56 -30.68
CA ALA A 103 -18.94 -20.84 -31.35
C ALA A 103 -20.12 -21.03 -32.35
N PRO A 104 -21.26 -20.27 -32.33
CA PRO A 104 -22.33 -20.53 -33.30
C PRO A 104 -22.69 -19.38 -34.27
N ARG A 105 -22.25 -18.13 -34.03
CA ARG A 105 -22.65 -16.99 -34.90
C ARG A 105 -21.76 -16.79 -36.12
N ASP A 106 -20.45 -17.04 -35.99
CA ASP A 106 -19.49 -16.80 -37.06
C ASP A 106 -19.63 -17.79 -38.22
N GLU A 107 -20.05 -19.03 -37.94
CA GLU A 107 -20.26 -20.06 -38.95
C GLU A 107 -21.48 -19.77 -39.85
N VAL A 108 -22.53 -19.16 -39.30
CA VAL A 108 -23.72 -18.74 -40.07
C VAL A 108 -23.42 -17.53 -40.96
N LEU A 109 -22.62 -16.57 -40.48
CA LEU A 109 -22.17 -15.42 -41.27
C LEU A 109 -21.23 -15.83 -42.42
N ALA A 110 -20.33 -16.79 -42.16
CA ALA A 110 -19.43 -17.34 -43.18
C ALA A 110 -20.15 -18.11 -44.30
N ILE A 111 -21.31 -18.71 -44.01
CA ILE A 111 -22.15 -19.40 -45.00
C ILE A 111 -22.93 -18.40 -45.87
N LEU A 112 -23.31 -17.24 -45.33
CA LEU A 112 -24.02 -16.18 -46.07
C LEU A 112 -23.10 -15.38 -47.01
N ASP A 113 -21.83 -15.19 -46.64
CA ASP A 113 -20.83 -14.48 -47.45
C ASP A 113 -20.32 -15.28 -48.66
N ASN A 114 -20.62 -16.58 -48.75
CA ASN A 114 -20.27 -17.43 -49.89
C ASN A 114 -21.51 -17.74 -50.75
N PRO A 115 -21.85 -16.95 -51.77
CA PRO A 115 -22.88 -17.32 -52.72
C PRO A 115 -22.38 -18.52 -53.55
N ARG A 116 -22.90 -19.70 -53.22
CA ARG A 116 -22.64 -20.95 -53.95
C ARG A 116 -22.95 -20.76 -55.46
N PRO A 117 -22.02 -21.07 -56.39
CA PRO A 117 -22.32 -20.99 -57.82
C PRO A 117 -23.36 -22.05 -58.16
N VAL A 118 -24.53 -21.63 -58.63
CA VAL A 118 -25.60 -22.53 -59.06
C VAL A 118 -25.15 -23.20 -60.36
N ALA A 119 -24.80 -24.47 -60.28
CA ALA A 119 -24.47 -25.29 -61.44
C ALA A 119 -25.65 -25.29 -62.42
N SER A 120 -25.41 -24.75 -63.62
CA SER A 120 -26.42 -24.61 -64.66
C SER A 120 -26.69 -25.95 -65.35
N GLY A 121 -27.90 -26.46 -65.16
CA GLY A 121 -28.76 -26.98 -66.22
C GLY A 121 -28.31 -28.24 -66.97
N THR A 122 -28.80 -29.38 -66.51
CA THR A 122 -28.99 -30.64 -67.25
C THR A 122 -29.73 -30.40 -68.58
N THR A 123 -29.08 -30.61 -69.72
CA THR A 123 -29.75 -30.66 -71.04
C THR A 123 -30.25 -32.07 -71.32
N LEU A 124 -31.57 -32.25 -71.34
CA LEU A 124 -32.25 -33.47 -71.81
C LEU A 124 -32.14 -33.60 -73.33
N PRO A 125 -32.05 -34.82 -73.89
CA PRO A 125 -32.01 -35.04 -75.34
C PRO A 125 -33.41 -35.04 -75.95
N ALA A 126 -33.56 -34.53 -77.18
CA ALA A 126 -34.78 -34.61 -77.96
C ALA A 126 -34.61 -35.53 -79.19
N PRO A 127 -35.63 -36.33 -79.56
CA PRO A 127 -35.55 -37.30 -80.66
C PRO A 127 -36.02 -36.69 -81.98
N ARG A 128 -35.28 -36.96 -83.07
CA ARG A 128 -35.74 -37.43 -84.39
C ARG A 128 -34.63 -37.30 -85.43
#